data_AF-A0A517Q8V2-F1
#
_entry.id   AF-A0A517Q8V2-F1
#
_cell.length_a   1.000
_cell.length_b   1.000
_cell.length_c   1.000
_cell.angle_alpha   90.00
_cell.angle_beta   90.00
_cell.angle_gamma   90.00
#
_symmetry.space_group_name_H-M   'P 1'
#
loop_
_entity.id
_entity.type
_entity.pdbx_description
1 polymer ?
#
loop_
_entity_poly.entity_id
_entity_poly.type
_entity_poly.pdbx_seq_one_letter_code
_entity_poly.pdbx_strand_id
1 'polypeptide(L)'
;MMSQIDIRSTEKRFMLKRNYLHILVFLVLFVVSVTQSESQAGDDADTAISAAYGVRRKLIDDEVKDYLAPCERIGLAKGLQSADFDQIPPFSQMRLCNVLQREEGGTSVTYAGEPGFSLTGSNGNVFVEIPRHYALRYVKDGYEYRFVSARPLPGFVVDPAFVEGGRELPAIYVSAYEAHVRDGKMMSISGVYPTADGTRPEYRNAARANGPGYGILDLRTLNLLQNLFLVEYASRDSQAAVGGGWGKILQPSRGARLRCVLAEQNTNRFIVRDWSSYLSQKLFVGSAIQMVDWNDQHTELANERTIVRVAADTPRKGMTSIYFDGPPLDTTTDMMLGGAAQKTGWADSLKTPSGHTQPNGGGADASYRCAVRYRYMENLWGNVWHYIDGLNFKNGQAYVCDNMREYASDVTSGAYRLTGIT
;
A
#
# COMPACT_ATOMS: atom_id res chain seq x y z
N MET A 1 -0.79 5.53 -8.98
CA MET A 1 -1.54 4.30 -9.32
C MET A 1 -2.00 3.69 -7.99
N MET A 2 -3.17 4.10 -7.49
CA MET A 2 -3.82 3.41 -6.36
C MET A 2 -4.41 2.11 -6.91
N SER A 3 -4.23 1.03 -6.16
CA SER A 3 -4.68 -0.35 -6.40
C SER A 3 -5.78 -0.50 -7.48
N GLN A 4 -5.41 -0.99 -8.67
CA GLN A 4 -6.37 -1.68 -9.51
C GLN A 4 -6.74 -2.98 -8.80
N ILE A 5 -8.01 -3.08 -8.41
CA ILE A 5 -8.64 -4.30 -7.94
C ILE A 5 -8.61 -5.30 -9.12
N ASP A 6 -7.84 -6.38 -8.99
CA ASP A 6 -7.74 -7.40 -10.03
C ASP A 6 -9.04 -8.22 -10.08
N ILE A 7 -9.81 -8.08 -11.16
CA ILE A 7 -10.92 -8.97 -11.51
C ILE A 7 -10.44 -9.82 -12.69
N ARG A 8 -9.66 -10.87 -12.40
CA ARG A 8 -9.42 -11.95 -13.35
C ARG A 8 -10.44 -13.07 -13.16
N SER A 9 -11.58 -12.93 -13.83
CA SER A 9 -12.18 -14.08 -14.53
C SER A 9 -13.03 -13.58 -15.68
N THR A 10 -12.96 -14.27 -16.82
CA THR A 10 -13.71 -14.06 -18.08
C THR A 10 -13.32 -12.88 -18.99
N GLU A 11 -12.20 -13.02 -19.70
CA GLU A 11 -12.01 -12.35 -20.99
C GLU A 11 -12.83 -13.05 -22.09
N LYS A 12 -13.80 -12.32 -22.67
CA LYS A 12 -14.16 -12.24 -24.11
C LYS A 12 -15.63 -11.84 -24.29
N ARG A 13 -15.94 -10.57 -23.98
CA ARG A 13 -16.98 -9.70 -24.58
C ARG A 13 -17.22 -8.53 -23.62
N PHE A 14 -17.57 -7.36 -24.15
CA PHE A 14 -17.79 -6.08 -23.46
C PHE A 14 -16.58 -5.16 -23.27
N MET A 15 -16.04 -4.67 -24.38
CA MET A 15 -15.19 -3.47 -24.43
C MET A 15 -15.98 -2.15 -24.24
N LEU A 16 -17.29 -2.20 -23.93
CA LEU A 16 -18.17 -1.01 -23.83
C LEU A 16 -18.68 -0.71 -22.40
N LYS A 17 -18.36 -1.54 -21.40
CA LYS A 17 -18.86 -1.40 -20.01
C LYS A 17 -17.79 -0.98 -18.99
N ARG A 18 -16.68 -0.40 -19.45
CA ARG A 18 -15.55 -0.02 -18.59
C ARG A 18 -15.71 1.36 -17.93
N ASN A 19 -16.67 2.17 -18.38
CA ASN A 19 -16.86 3.55 -17.91
C ASN A 19 -17.76 3.71 -16.67
N TYR A 20 -18.47 2.67 -16.22
CA TYR A 20 -19.37 2.77 -15.05
C TYR A 20 -18.73 2.29 -13.74
N LEU A 21 -17.61 1.56 -13.80
CA LEU A 21 -17.04 0.88 -12.63
C LEU A 21 -16.19 1.80 -11.71
N HIS A 22 -15.77 2.98 -12.18
CA HIS A 22 -14.94 3.90 -11.38
C HIS A 22 -15.75 5.00 -10.68
N ILE A 23 -16.90 5.39 -11.23
CA ILE A 23 -17.94 6.13 -10.50
C ILE A 23 -18.47 5.26 -9.33
N LEU A 24 -18.47 3.94 -9.51
CA LEU A 24 -18.89 2.94 -8.52
C LEU A 24 -18.07 2.98 -7.22
N VAL A 25 -16.77 3.29 -7.25
CA VAL A 25 -15.93 3.33 -6.03
C VAL A 25 -16.12 4.63 -5.25
N PHE A 26 -16.43 5.73 -5.93
CA PHE A 26 -16.74 7.01 -5.28
C PHE A 26 -18.11 7.00 -4.58
N LEU A 27 -19.09 6.27 -5.12
CA LEU A 27 -20.45 6.17 -4.58
C LEU A 27 -20.57 5.27 -3.33
N VAL A 28 -19.58 4.40 -3.04
CA VAL A 28 -19.62 3.47 -1.86
C VAL A 28 -19.81 4.24 -0.56
N LEU A 29 -19.36 5.48 -0.56
CA LEU A 29 -19.14 6.28 0.62
C LEU A 29 -20.25 7.27 0.93
N PHE A 30 -21.27 7.40 0.09
CA PHE A 30 -22.40 8.31 0.37
C PHE A 30 -23.43 7.64 1.29
N VAL A 31 -23.74 6.36 1.10
CA VAL A 31 -24.90 5.71 1.76
C VAL A 31 -24.66 5.41 3.25
N VAL A 32 -23.41 5.18 3.67
CA VAL A 32 -23.08 4.94 5.09
C VAL A 32 -23.06 6.23 5.91
N SER A 33 -22.74 7.38 5.31
CA SER A 33 -22.70 8.67 6.02
C SER A 33 -24.02 9.45 5.94
N VAL A 34 -24.81 9.29 4.88
CA VAL A 34 -26.08 10.03 4.71
C VAL A 34 -27.14 9.57 5.70
N THR A 35 -27.21 8.28 6.01
CA THR A 35 -28.22 7.75 6.96
C THR A 35 -28.00 8.17 8.42
N GLN A 36 -26.84 8.75 8.76
CA GLN A 36 -26.57 9.32 10.09
C GLN A 36 -26.66 10.86 10.14
N SER A 37 -26.77 11.57 9.01
CA SER A 37 -26.64 13.04 8.96
C SER A 37 -27.95 13.82 8.81
N GLU A 38 -29.12 13.17 8.79
CA GLU A 38 -30.43 13.86 8.73
C GLU A 38 -30.84 14.52 10.06
N SER A 39 -29.89 14.95 10.90
CA SER A 39 -30.16 15.78 12.08
C SER A 39 -29.55 17.18 11.95
N GLN A 40 -30.45 18.13 11.65
CA GLN A 40 -30.39 19.57 11.93
C GLN A 40 -29.11 20.32 11.51
N ALA A 41 -29.08 20.75 10.24
CA ALA A 41 -28.17 21.79 9.78
C ALA A 41 -28.67 23.18 10.27
N GLY A 42 -28.16 23.62 11.42
CA GLY A 42 -28.18 25.02 11.90
C GLY A 42 -26.76 25.60 11.99
N ASP A 43 -26.63 26.83 12.48
CA ASP A 43 -25.37 27.60 12.63
C ASP A 43 -24.21 26.83 13.30
N ASP A 44 -24.52 25.77 14.06
CA ASP A 44 -23.55 24.87 14.70
C ASP A 44 -22.72 24.04 13.71
N ALA A 45 -23.25 23.73 12.52
CA ALA A 45 -22.55 22.93 11.51
C ALA A 45 -21.40 23.71 10.85
N ASP A 46 -21.61 24.99 10.56
CA ASP A 46 -20.57 25.87 10.00
C ASP A 46 -19.47 26.13 11.05
N THR A 47 -19.86 26.27 12.32
CA THR A 47 -18.93 26.38 13.44
C THR A 47 -18.09 25.11 13.60
N ALA A 48 -18.69 23.92 13.50
CA ALA A 48 -17.99 22.63 13.56
C ALA A 48 -16.99 22.45 12.41
N ILE A 49 -17.38 22.81 11.18
CA ILE A 49 -16.52 22.76 9.99
C ILE A 49 -15.29 23.68 10.16
N SER A 50 -15.48 24.88 10.73
CA SER A 50 -14.39 25.82 10.98
C SER A 50 -13.38 25.31 12.02
N ALA A 51 -13.80 24.39 12.90
CA ALA A 51 -13.01 23.83 13.99
C ALA A 51 -12.33 22.48 13.64
N ALA A 52 -12.41 22.02 12.38
CA ALA A 52 -11.81 20.77 11.91
C ALA A 52 -10.77 21.02 10.79
N TYR A 53 -9.91 20.03 10.55
CA TYR A 53 -8.97 20.06 9.42
C TYR A 53 -9.64 19.45 8.21
N GLY A 54 -9.77 20.23 7.13
CA GLY A 54 -10.52 19.80 5.96
C GLY A 54 -9.82 20.02 4.64
N VAL A 55 -10.32 19.31 3.64
CA VAL A 55 -9.97 19.49 2.24
C VAL A 55 -11.25 19.39 1.41
N ARG A 56 -11.33 20.20 0.36
CA ARG A 56 -12.34 20.03 -0.68
C ARG A 56 -11.72 19.90 -2.06
N ARG A 57 -12.45 19.26 -2.95
CA ARG A 57 -12.10 19.18 -4.37
C ARG A 57 -13.34 19.20 -5.24
N LYS A 58 -13.16 19.69 -6.46
CA LYS A 58 -14.21 19.65 -7.48
C LYS A 58 -14.38 18.21 -7.96
N LEU A 59 -15.63 17.78 -8.14
CA LEU A 59 -15.96 16.54 -8.83
C LEU A 59 -15.90 16.80 -10.33
N ILE A 60 -15.07 16.03 -11.02
CA ILE A 60 -14.84 16.16 -12.46
C ILE A 60 -15.02 14.79 -13.10
N ASP A 61 -15.88 14.70 -14.12
CA ASP A 61 -16.18 13.42 -14.79
C ASP A 61 -15.02 12.93 -15.68
N ASP A 62 -14.17 13.85 -16.14
CA ASP A 62 -12.96 13.55 -16.93
C ASP A 62 -11.84 13.06 -16.00
N GLU A 63 -11.52 11.77 -16.07
CA GLU A 63 -10.56 11.11 -15.17
C GLU A 63 -9.19 11.78 -15.11
N VAL A 64 -8.65 12.21 -16.26
CA VAL A 64 -7.31 12.81 -16.33
C VAL A 64 -7.32 14.20 -15.69
N LYS A 65 -8.35 15.00 -15.98
CA LYS A 65 -8.52 16.32 -15.36
C LYS A 65 -8.82 16.20 -13.87
N ASP A 66 -9.61 15.21 -13.47
CA ASP A 66 -9.96 14.92 -12.08
C ASP A 66 -8.74 14.52 -11.24
N TYR A 67 -7.84 13.74 -11.83
CA TYR A 67 -6.58 13.31 -11.20
C TYR A 67 -5.65 14.50 -10.91
N LEU A 68 -5.51 15.42 -11.87
CA LEU A 68 -4.61 16.58 -11.77
C LEU A 68 -5.26 17.80 -11.12
N ALA A 69 -6.54 17.74 -10.77
CA ALA A 69 -7.25 18.87 -10.19
C ALA A 69 -6.73 19.21 -8.79
N PRO A 70 -6.46 20.50 -8.51
CA PRO A 70 -6.00 20.92 -7.20
C PRO A 70 -7.09 20.66 -6.16
N CYS A 71 -6.68 20.21 -4.97
CA CYS A 71 -7.55 20.22 -3.81
C CYS A 71 -7.25 21.48 -2.97
N GLU A 72 -8.23 21.95 -2.22
CA GLU A 72 -8.13 23.15 -1.40
C GLU A 72 -8.27 22.77 0.07
N ARG A 73 -7.31 23.19 0.90
CA ARG A 73 -7.43 23.08 2.36
C ARG A 73 -8.45 24.07 2.89
N ILE A 74 -9.29 23.61 3.80
CA ILE A 74 -10.38 24.38 4.42
C ILE A 74 -10.45 24.12 5.92
N GLY A 75 -11.27 24.91 6.64
CA GLY A 75 -11.31 24.89 8.09
C GLY A 75 -9.95 25.27 8.68
N LEU A 76 -9.53 24.55 9.72
CA LEU A 76 -8.22 24.74 10.38
C LEU A 76 -7.03 24.38 9.49
N ALA A 77 -7.23 23.65 8.39
CA ALA A 77 -6.16 23.30 7.47
C ALA A 77 -5.76 24.46 6.54
N LYS A 78 -6.58 25.52 6.48
CA LYS A 78 -6.33 26.65 5.56
C LYS A 78 -4.99 27.33 5.87
N GLY A 79 -4.14 27.44 4.86
CA GLY A 79 -2.82 28.06 4.97
C GLY A 79 -1.69 27.14 5.44
N LEU A 80 -2.02 25.92 5.90
CA LEU A 80 -1.02 24.96 6.35
C LEU A 80 -0.28 24.30 5.20
N GLN A 81 0.98 23.96 5.46
CA GLN A 81 1.81 23.06 4.67
C GLN A 81 1.71 21.63 5.22
N SER A 82 2.11 20.63 4.43
CA SER A 82 2.05 19.23 4.88
C SER A 82 2.89 18.96 6.13
N ALA A 83 4.05 19.63 6.27
CA ALA A 83 4.92 19.50 7.44
C ALA A 83 4.27 20.00 8.75
N ASP A 84 3.33 20.94 8.70
CA ASP A 84 2.64 21.44 9.89
C ASP A 84 1.83 20.33 10.58
N PHE A 85 1.38 19.32 9.81
CA PHE A 85 0.62 18.19 10.33
C PHE A 85 1.44 17.28 11.26
N ASP A 86 2.77 17.40 11.27
CA ASP A 86 3.62 16.69 12.24
C ASP A 86 3.37 17.11 13.68
N GLN A 87 2.71 18.26 13.91
CA GLN A 87 2.32 18.75 15.23
C GLN A 87 0.81 18.68 15.49
N ILE A 88 0.02 18.19 14.53
CA ILE A 88 -1.45 18.27 14.56
C ILE A 88 -2.08 16.88 14.77
N PRO A 89 -2.91 16.67 15.81
CA PRO A 89 -3.68 15.44 15.95
C PRO A 89 -4.75 15.27 14.84
N PRO A 90 -5.03 14.04 14.38
CA PRO A 90 -4.44 12.77 14.84
C PRO A 90 -3.06 12.45 14.24
N PHE A 91 -2.60 13.22 13.25
CA PHE A 91 -1.38 12.95 12.48
C PHE A 91 -0.10 12.90 13.33
N SER A 92 0.05 13.83 14.27
CA SER A 92 1.18 13.88 15.21
C SER A 92 1.15 12.76 16.27
N GLN A 93 0.02 12.07 16.40
CA GLN A 93 -0.19 11.01 17.38
C GLN A 93 -0.05 9.61 16.76
N MET A 94 0.21 9.51 15.46
CA MET A 94 0.52 8.23 14.81
C MET A 94 1.91 7.77 15.23
N ARG A 95 2.03 6.54 15.75
CA ARG A 95 3.26 6.05 16.38
C ARG A 95 3.63 4.67 15.88
N LEU A 96 4.89 4.51 15.49
CA LEU A 96 5.47 3.21 15.20
C LEU A 96 5.53 2.37 16.49
N CYS A 97 5.09 1.11 16.42
CA CYS A 97 5.07 0.20 17.56
C CYS A 97 5.26 -1.26 17.11
N ASN A 98 5.63 -2.11 18.04
CA ASN A 98 5.47 -3.55 17.90
C ASN A 98 4.16 -3.99 18.54
N VAL A 99 3.44 -4.88 17.86
CA VAL A 99 2.25 -5.55 18.38
C VAL A 99 2.52 -7.04 18.41
N LEU A 100 2.41 -7.63 19.59
CA LEU A 100 2.64 -9.06 19.82
C LEU A 100 1.45 -9.67 20.55
N GLN A 101 0.86 -10.70 19.95
CA GLN A 101 -0.10 -11.56 20.63
C GLN A 101 0.65 -12.51 21.57
N ARG A 102 0.32 -12.50 22.87
CA ARG A 102 0.96 -13.35 23.87
C ARG A 102 0.31 -14.74 23.90
N GLU A 103 1.10 -15.77 24.19
CA GLU A 103 0.62 -17.16 24.30
C GLU A 103 -0.40 -17.33 25.43
N GLU A 104 -0.20 -16.63 26.55
CA GLU A 104 -1.12 -16.59 27.70
C GLU A 104 -2.42 -15.82 27.41
N GLY A 105 -2.55 -15.23 26.22
CA GLY A 105 -3.65 -14.36 25.82
C GLY A 105 -3.33 -12.87 25.94
N GLY A 106 -4.06 -12.06 25.20
CA GLY A 106 -3.88 -10.60 25.15
C GLY A 106 -2.77 -10.12 24.20
N THR A 107 -2.66 -8.81 24.09
CA THR A 107 -1.78 -8.12 23.14
C THR A 107 -0.87 -7.17 23.90
N SER A 108 0.44 -7.25 23.67
CA SER A 108 1.39 -6.24 24.16
C SER A 108 1.77 -5.29 23.04
N VAL A 109 1.85 -4.00 23.38
CA VAL A 109 2.30 -2.94 22.48
C VAL A 109 3.58 -2.34 23.05
N THR A 110 4.62 -2.23 22.23
CA THR A 110 5.90 -1.58 22.58
C THR A 110 6.20 -0.51 21.55
N TYR A 111 6.27 0.76 21.94
CA TYR A 111 6.44 1.86 21.00
C TYR A 111 7.90 2.10 20.62
N ALA A 112 8.12 2.67 19.44
CA ALA A 112 9.44 3.12 19.03
C ALA A 112 10.03 4.08 20.08
N GLY A 113 11.29 3.83 20.47
CA GLY A 113 11.98 4.53 21.54
C GLY A 113 11.89 3.85 22.91
N GLU A 114 10.96 2.90 23.10
CA GLU A 114 10.89 2.10 24.33
C GLU A 114 11.86 0.90 24.28
N PRO A 115 12.37 0.45 25.45
CA PRO A 115 13.18 -0.76 25.52
C PRO A 115 12.44 -1.97 24.94
N GLY A 116 13.11 -2.72 24.07
CA GLY A 116 12.54 -3.92 23.43
C GLY A 116 11.82 -3.68 22.11
N PHE A 117 11.65 -2.43 21.67
CA PHE A 117 11.20 -2.15 20.31
C PHE A 117 12.21 -2.70 19.28
N SER A 118 11.72 -3.32 18.22
CA SER A 118 12.54 -3.92 17.17
C SER A 118 11.85 -3.91 15.80
N LEU A 119 12.63 -3.68 14.75
CA LEU A 119 12.14 -3.73 13.36
C LEU A 119 12.20 -5.15 12.75
N THR A 120 12.86 -6.09 13.43
CA THR A 120 13.20 -7.41 12.87
C THR A 120 12.11 -8.48 13.11
N GLY A 121 11.06 -8.13 13.84
CA GLY A 121 10.03 -9.08 14.28
C GLY A 121 10.30 -9.76 15.61
N SER A 122 11.43 -9.48 16.26
CA SER A 122 11.82 -10.14 17.52
C SER A 122 10.87 -9.85 18.70
N ASN A 123 10.08 -8.78 18.61
CA ASN A 123 9.06 -8.42 19.61
C ASN A 123 7.66 -8.30 18.97
N GLY A 124 7.39 -9.10 17.94
CA GLY A 124 6.12 -9.08 17.20
C GLY A 124 6.17 -8.20 15.95
N ASN A 125 4.99 -7.96 15.37
CA ASN A 125 4.84 -7.26 14.11
C ASN A 125 5.06 -5.76 14.27
N VAL A 126 5.71 -5.12 13.31
CA VAL A 126 5.88 -3.67 13.27
C VAL A 126 4.65 -3.03 12.65
N PHE A 127 3.96 -2.21 13.42
CA PHE A 127 2.75 -1.50 13.03
C PHE A 127 2.89 0.00 13.32
N VAL A 128 1.95 0.76 12.76
CA VAL A 128 1.68 2.15 13.12
C VAL A 128 0.36 2.18 13.85
N GLU A 129 0.37 2.57 15.12
CA GLU A 129 -0.84 2.90 15.86
C GLU A 129 -1.41 4.20 15.29
N ILE A 130 -2.69 4.16 14.92
CA ILE A 130 -3.48 5.33 14.52
C ILE A 130 -4.56 5.52 15.58
N PRO A 131 -4.61 6.66 16.29
CA PRO A 131 -5.65 6.89 17.29
C PRO A 131 -6.99 7.18 16.65
N ARG A 132 -8.05 6.80 17.35
CA ARG A 132 -9.44 7.10 16.98
C ARG A 132 -9.60 8.59 16.70
N HIS A 133 -10.22 8.88 15.58
CA HIS A 133 -10.61 10.23 15.21
C HIS A 133 -11.96 10.20 14.50
N TYR A 134 -12.46 11.40 14.23
CA TYR A 134 -13.78 11.62 13.67
C TYR A 134 -13.64 12.18 12.26
N ALA A 135 -14.53 11.74 11.38
CA ALA A 135 -14.58 12.16 9.99
C ALA A 135 -15.94 12.77 9.67
N LEU A 136 -15.93 13.72 8.73
CA LEU A 136 -17.12 14.21 8.07
C LEU A 136 -16.84 14.25 6.57
N ARG A 137 -17.80 13.76 5.78
CA ARG A 137 -17.74 13.79 4.33
C ARG A 137 -19.12 14.10 3.76
N TYR A 138 -19.16 14.99 2.78
CA TYR A 138 -20.37 15.30 2.04
C TYR A 138 -20.03 15.85 0.66
N VAL A 139 -21.01 15.89 -0.22
CA VAL A 139 -20.93 16.53 -1.53
C VAL A 139 -21.92 17.67 -1.58
N LYS A 140 -21.46 18.84 -2.03
CA LYS A 140 -22.29 20.04 -2.17
C LYS A 140 -21.73 20.90 -3.31
N ASP A 141 -22.62 21.44 -4.14
CA ASP A 141 -22.27 22.38 -5.23
C ASP A 141 -21.17 21.87 -6.19
N GLY A 142 -21.17 20.56 -6.47
CA GLY A 142 -20.17 19.93 -7.35
C GLY A 142 -18.79 19.72 -6.71
N TYR A 143 -18.68 19.89 -5.39
CA TYR A 143 -17.47 19.60 -4.63
C TYR A 143 -17.69 18.46 -3.65
N GLU A 144 -16.67 17.64 -3.48
CA GLU A 144 -16.55 16.75 -2.33
C GLU A 144 -15.76 17.46 -1.22
N TYR A 145 -16.28 17.37 -0.01
CA TYR A 145 -15.69 17.87 1.21
C TYR A 145 -15.32 16.71 2.10
N ARG A 146 -14.12 16.74 2.68
CA ARG A 146 -13.64 15.76 3.65
C ARG A 146 -12.97 16.46 4.82
N PHE A 147 -13.24 15.99 6.02
CA PHE A 147 -12.70 16.54 7.26
C PHE A 147 -12.22 15.45 8.20
N VAL A 148 -11.28 15.84 9.06
CA VAL A 148 -10.77 15.05 10.17
C VAL A 148 -10.76 15.93 11.42
N SER A 149 -11.17 15.35 12.56
CA SER A 149 -11.07 15.97 13.87
C SER A 149 -10.62 14.93 14.91
N ALA A 150 -9.69 15.32 15.78
CA ALA A 150 -9.26 14.48 16.90
C ALA A 150 -10.28 14.43 18.05
N ARG A 151 -11.29 15.31 18.04
CA ARG A 151 -12.36 15.38 19.05
C ARG A 151 -13.74 15.27 18.39
N PRO A 152 -14.77 14.81 19.10
CA PRO A 152 -16.13 14.82 18.57
C PRO A 152 -16.56 16.26 18.28
N LEU A 153 -17.15 16.48 17.11
CA LEU A 153 -17.73 17.74 16.67
C LEU A 153 -19.13 17.48 16.12
N PRO A 154 -20.07 18.44 16.19
CA PRO A 154 -21.40 18.29 15.59
C PRO A 154 -21.34 17.84 14.13
N GLY A 155 -22.12 16.82 13.78
CA GLY A 155 -22.17 16.24 12.43
C GLY A 155 -21.02 15.29 12.07
N PHE A 156 -19.95 15.22 12.86
CA PHE A 156 -18.87 14.26 12.63
C PHE A 156 -19.21 12.91 13.25
N VAL A 157 -18.77 11.84 12.58
CA VAL A 157 -18.90 10.46 13.06
C VAL A 157 -17.52 9.88 13.34
N VAL A 158 -17.43 8.86 14.20
CA VAL A 158 -16.19 8.09 14.34
C VAL A 158 -15.83 7.49 12.98
N ASP A 159 -14.57 7.62 12.57
CA ASP A 159 -14.15 7.05 11.28
C ASP A 159 -14.44 5.53 11.27
N PRO A 160 -15.10 4.98 10.23
CA PRO A 160 -15.55 3.58 10.20
C PRO A 160 -14.44 2.54 10.43
N ALA A 161 -13.17 2.88 10.21
CA ALA A 161 -12.06 1.98 10.51
C ALA A 161 -11.92 1.68 12.02
N PHE A 162 -12.43 2.56 12.89
CA PHE A 162 -12.42 2.37 14.34
C PHE A 162 -13.68 1.67 14.87
N VAL A 163 -14.58 1.17 14.03
CA VAL A 163 -15.83 0.53 14.49
C VAL A 163 -15.81 -0.95 14.17
N GLU A 164 -15.68 -1.83 15.15
CA GLU A 164 -15.64 -3.28 14.92
C GLU A 164 -16.81 -3.95 15.62
N GLY A 165 -17.75 -4.53 14.86
CA GLY A 165 -18.96 -5.14 15.41
C GLY A 165 -19.80 -4.16 16.24
N GLY A 166 -19.86 -2.88 15.84
CA GLY A 166 -20.56 -1.81 16.55
C GLY A 166 -19.79 -1.21 17.74
N ARG A 167 -18.60 -1.73 18.07
CA ARG A 167 -17.76 -1.20 19.15
C ARG A 167 -16.73 -0.23 18.59
N GLU A 168 -16.65 0.95 19.19
CA GLU A 168 -15.59 1.92 18.90
C GLU A 168 -14.26 1.47 19.53
N LEU A 169 -13.22 1.45 18.70
CA LEU A 169 -11.85 1.14 19.06
C LEU A 169 -11.12 2.45 19.38
N PRO A 170 -10.28 2.50 20.43
CA PRO A 170 -9.49 3.69 20.73
C PRO A 170 -8.37 3.93 19.71
N ALA A 171 -7.93 2.88 19.00
CA ALA A 171 -6.92 2.93 17.96
C ALA A 171 -7.03 1.71 17.03
N ILE A 172 -6.40 1.80 15.87
CA ILE A 172 -6.10 0.66 14.98
C ILE A 172 -4.59 0.59 14.72
N TYR A 173 -4.12 -0.57 14.24
CA TYR A 173 -2.71 -0.82 13.96
C TYR A 173 -2.56 -1.20 12.47
N VAL A 174 -1.88 -0.35 11.70
CA VAL A 174 -1.66 -0.54 10.25
C VAL A 174 -0.21 -0.94 10.00
N SER A 175 0.04 -1.96 9.18
CA SER A 175 1.38 -2.53 9.00
C SER A 175 2.36 -1.46 8.53
N ALA A 176 3.54 -1.39 9.17
CA ALA A 176 4.58 -0.45 8.77
C ALA A 176 5.31 -0.89 7.49
N TYR A 177 5.32 -2.19 7.20
CA TYR A 177 5.97 -2.78 6.03
C TYR A 177 5.01 -3.72 5.29
N GLU A 178 5.34 -3.99 4.04
CA GLU A 178 4.63 -4.96 3.21
C GLU A 178 4.81 -6.38 3.78
N ALA A 179 3.82 -7.24 3.52
CA ALA A 179 3.70 -8.54 4.15
C ALA A 179 4.83 -9.51 3.75
N HIS A 180 5.41 -10.19 4.73
CA HIS A 180 6.31 -11.33 4.57
C HIS A 180 5.75 -12.55 5.32
N VAL A 181 5.38 -13.61 4.60
CA VAL A 181 4.81 -14.82 5.21
C VAL A 181 5.94 -15.79 5.54
N ARG A 182 6.04 -16.16 6.82
CA ARG A 182 6.98 -17.17 7.32
C ARG A 182 6.29 -18.09 8.30
N ASP A 183 6.49 -19.40 8.16
CA ASP A 183 5.89 -20.44 9.01
C ASP A 183 4.35 -20.30 9.12
N GLY A 184 3.70 -19.95 8.01
CA GLY A 184 2.26 -19.75 7.92
C GLY A 184 1.73 -18.47 8.58
N LYS A 185 2.59 -17.60 9.12
CA LYS A 185 2.21 -16.30 9.70
C LYS A 185 2.65 -15.15 8.82
N MET A 186 1.75 -14.20 8.59
CA MET A 186 2.06 -12.97 7.87
C MET A 186 2.74 -11.97 8.81
N MET A 187 3.93 -11.52 8.46
CA MET A 187 4.73 -10.60 9.26
C MET A 187 4.86 -9.23 8.58
N SER A 188 4.82 -8.15 9.37
CA SER A 188 5.22 -6.79 8.95
C SER A 188 6.53 -6.45 9.63
N ILE A 189 7.66 -6.56 8.91
CA ILE A 189 9.02 -6.38 9.43
C ILE A 189 9.96 -5.79 8.37
N SER A 190 11.06 -5.20 8.82
CA SER A 190 12.10 -4.62 7.97
C SER A 190 13.09 -5.66 7.46
N GLY A 191 13.69 -5.40 6.28
CA GLY A 191 14.85 -6.14 5.77
C GLY A 191 14.51 -7.46 5.07
N VAL A 192 13.23 -7.71 4.77
CA VAL A 192 12.75 -8.95 4.14
C VAL A 192 12.18 -8.69 2.76
N TYR A 193 12.15 -9.71 1.90
CA TYR A 193 11.40 -9.63 0.66
C TYR A 193 9.91 -9.84 0.96
N PRO A 194 9.01 -8.97 0.46
CA PRO A 194 7.60 -9.17 0.65
C PRO A 194 7.14 -10.41 -0.13
N THR A 195 6.22 -11.18 0.45
CA THR A 195 5.65 -12.37 -0.17
C THR A 195 4.59 -11.97 -1.18
N ALA A 196 4.80 -12.31 -2.44
CA ALA A 196 3.87 -12.07 -3.55
C ALA A 196 3.17 -13.36 -4.02
N ASP A 197 2.32 -13.24 -5.05
CA ASP A 197 1.69 -14.35 -5.79
C ASP A 197 0.79 -15.30 -4.99
N GLY A 198 0.32 -14.87 -3.82
CA GLY A 198 -0.73 -15.56 -3.06
C GLY A 198 -2.14 -15.10 -3.43
N THR A 199 -3.13 -15.85 -2.98
CA THR A 199 -4.55 -15.50 -3.06
C THR A 199 -5.01 -14.73 -1.83
N ARG A 200 -6.07 -13.92 -1.98
CA ARG A 200 -6.68 -13.19 -0.86
C ARG A 200 -7.03 -14.09 0.35
N PRO A 201 -7.62 -15.29 0.19
CA PRO A 201 -7.85 -16.21 1.30
C PRO A 201 -6.58 -16.73 1.99
N GLU A 202 -5.53 -17.05 1.23
CA GLU A 202 -4.26 -17.51 1.81
C GLU A 202 -3.63 -16.43 2.68
N TYR A 203 -3.56 -15.20 2.17
CA TYR A 203 -3.05 -14.06 2.92
C TYR A 203 -3.90 -13.75 4.16
N ARG A 204 -5.23 -13.86 4.06
CA ARG A 204 -6.12 -13.71 5.21
C ARG A 204 -5.86 -14.77 6.28
N ASN A 205 -5.66 -16.03 5.88
CA ASN A 205 -5.34 -17.11 6.81
C ASN A 205 -3.99 -16.87 7.49
N ALA A 206 -2.97 -16.45 6.72
CA ALA A 206 -1.66 -16.14 7.26
C ALA A 206 -1.67 -14.93 8.22
N ALA A 207 -2.48 -13.91 7.93
CA ALA A 207 -2.68 -12.79 8.85
C ALA A 207 -3.34 -13.25 10.16
N ARG A 208 -4.46 -13.98 10.07
CA ARG A 208 -5.21 -14.50 11.23
C ARG A 208 -4.40 -15.48 12.08
N ALA A 209 -3.40 -16.14 11.50
CA ALA A 209 -2.47 -17.00 12.24
C ALA A 209 -1.61 -16.24 13.28
N ASN A 210 -1.53 -14.90 13.21
CA ASN A 210 -0.93 -14.08 14.28
C ASN A 210 -1.82 -13.94 15.52
N GLY A 211 -3.12 -14.24 15.41
CA GLY A 211 -4.06 -14.21 16.53
C GLY A 211 -5.31 -13.35 16.28
N PRO A 212 -6.21 -13.28 17.28
CA PRO A 212 -7.44 -12.48 17.19
C PRO A 212 -7.14 -11.01 16.90
N GLY A 213 -7.89 -10.41 15.97
CA GLY A 213 -7.71 -9.00 15.60
C GLY A 213 -6.68 -8.75 14.50
N TYR A 214 -6.06 -9.80 13.94
CA TYR A 214 -5.22 -9.69 12.74
C TYR A 214 -6.03 -9.97 11.46
N GLY A 215 -5.76 -9.17 10.44
CA GLY A 215 -6.31 -9.28 9.10
C GLY A 215 -5.37 -8.63 8.08
N ILE A 216 -5.71 -8.76 6.80
CA ILE A 216 -5.06 -7.99 5.74
C ILE A 216 -5.69 -6.61 5.63
N LEU A 217 -5.07 -5.70 4.88
CA LEU A 217 -5.62 -4.35 4.65
C LEU A 217 -7.08 -4.43 4.16
N ASP A 218 -7.96 -3.64 4.78
CA ASP A 218 -9.37 -3.60 4.43
C ASP A 218 -9.82 -2.25 3.88
N LEU A 219 -11.01 -2.23 3.29
CA LEU A 219 -11.57 -1.05 2.66
C LEU A 219 -11.70 0.14 3.63
N ARG A 220 -12.06 -0.10 4.89
CA ARG A 220 -12.30 0.96 5.88
C ARG A 220 -10.99 1.65 6.25
N THR A 221 -9.97 0.84 6.51
CA THR A 221 -8.60 1.28 6.79
C THR A 221 -8.00 2.02 5.59
N LEU A 222 -8.17 1.48 4.37
CA LEU A 222 -7.71 2.17 3.15
C LEU A 222 -8.38 3.55 3.00
N ASN A 223 -9.68 3.65 3.25
CA ASN A 223 -10.40 4.92 3.16
C ASN A 223 -9.95 5.94 4.21
N LEU A 224 -9.70 5.49 5.44
CA LEU A 224 -9.13 6.32 6.50
C LEU A 224 -7.77 6.88 6.06
N LEU A 225 -6.87 6.02 5.55
CA LEU A 225 -5.54 6.44 5.10
C LEU A 225 -5.62 7.44 3.95
N GLN A 226 -6.52 7.23 3.00
CA GLN A 226 -6.78 8.18 1.91
C GLN A 226 -7.30 9.51 2.44
N ASN A 227 -8.20 9.50 3.43
CA ASN A 227 -8.75 10.71 4.01
C ASN A 227 -7.67 11.53 4.72
N LEU A 228 -6.86 10.88 5.58
CA LEU A 228 -5.72 11.50 6.24
C LEU A 228 -4.75 12.08 5.20
N PHE A 229 -4.36 11.31 4.19
CA PHE A 229 -3.45 11.78 3.14
C PHE A 229 -4.00 13.01 2.41
N LEU A 230 -5.27 12.99 2.02
CA LEU A 230 -5.90 14.11 1.30
C LEU A 230 -5.98 15.37 2.16
N VAL A 231 -6.32 15.24 3.45
CA VAL A 231 -6.36 16.39 4.37
C VAL A 231 -4.95 16.92 4.62
N GLU A 232 -3.94 16.05 4.71
CA GLU A 232 -2.54 16.39 4.99
C GLU A 232 -1.80 16.97 3.78
N TYR A 233 -2.03 16.51 2.56
CA TYR A 233 -1.30 16.94 1.37
C TYR A 233 -2.11 17.84 0.44
N ALA A 234 -3.44 17.85 0.55
CA ALA A 234 -4.33 18.54 -0.38
C ALA A 234 -4.00 18.22 -1.85
N SER A 235 -3.63 16.96 -2.12
CA SER A 235 -3.27 16.48 -3.45
C SER A 235 -3.73 15.05 -3.64
N ARG A 236 -4.16 14.72 -4.86
CA ARG A 236 -4.45 13.35 -5.30
C ARG A 236 -3.29 12.71 -6.02
N ASP A 237 -2.31 13.51 -6.45
CA ASP A 237 -1.08 13.01 -7.00
C ASP A 237 -0.11 12.72 -5.84
N SER A 238 -0.30 11.56 -5.21
CA SER A 238 0.55 11.14 -4.09
C SER A 238 2.01 10.94 -4.51
N GLN A 239 2.23 10.58 -5.77
CA GLN A 239 3.55 10.34 -6.33
C GLN A 239 4.33 11.65 -6.45
N ALA A 240 3.67 12.73 -6.89
CA ALA A 240 4.26 14.06 -6.91
C ALA A 240 4.43 14.64 -5.49
N ALA A 241 3.52 14.32 -4.57
CA ALA A 241 3.51 14.89 -3.21
C ALA A 241 4.56 14.28 -2.27
N VAL A 242 4.79 12.97 -2.33
CA VAL A 242 5.64 12.24 -1.36
C VAL A 242 6.71 11.37 -2.03
N GLY A 243 6.60 11.07 -3.33
CA GLY A 243 7.60 10.32 -4.09
C GLY A 243 7.00 9.22 -4.95
N GLY A 244 7.70 8.84 -6.03
CA GLY A 244 7.18 7.91 -7.04
C GLY A 244 6.93 6.48 -6.53
N GLY A 245 7.58 6.08 -5.45
CA GLY A 245 7.54 4.71 -4.93
C GLY A 245 8.31 3.74 -5.82
N TRP A 246 8.32 2.45 -5.46
CA TRP A 246 8.95 1.43 -6.28
C TRP A 246 8.11 1.12 -7.53
N GLY A 247 8.56 1.60 -8.68
CA GLY A 247 7.93 1.41 -9.97
C GLY A 247 8.98 1.41 -11.08
N LYS A 248 8.54 1.11 -12.31
CA LYS A 248 9.41 1.12 -13.50
C LYS A 248 10.68 0.23 -13.40
N ILE A 249 10.78 -0.63 -12.39
CA ILE A 249 11.82 -1.66 -12.24
C ILE A 249 11.73 -2.59 -13.45
N LEU A 250 12.89 -2.96 -14.00
CA LEU A 250 12.96 -3.79 -15.20
C LEU A 250 12.35 -5.17 -14.92
N GLN A 251 11.16 -5.44 -15.44
CA GLN A 251 10.53 -6.76 -15.31
C GLN A 251 11.22 -7.78 -16.24
N PRO A 252 11.25 -9.07 -15.88
CA PRO A 252 11.70 -10.12 -16.79
C PRO A 252 10.89 -10.03 -18.09
N SER A 253 11.57 -9.88 -19.23
CA SER A 253 10.90 -9.87 -20.53
C SER A 253 11.86 -10.26 -21.66
N ARG A 254 11.34 -10.98 -22.66
CA ARG A 254 12.10 -11.32 -23.88
C ARG A 254 12.65 -10.07 -24.60
N GLY A 255 12.04 -8.91 -24.40
CA GLY A 255 12.51 -7.62 -24.94
C GLY A 255 13.73 -7.05 -24.22
N ALA A 256 13.83 -7.24 -22.89
CA ALA A 256 14.97 -6.79 -22.09
C ALA A 256 16.23 -7.65 -22.28
N ARG A 257 16.08 -8.89 -22.77
CA ARG A 257 17.16 -9.80 -23.19
C ARG A 257 18.22 -10.14 -22.12
N LEU A 258 17.88 -10.03 -20.84
CA LEU A 258 18.73 -10.51 -19.73
C LEU A 258 18.65 -12.04 -19.56
N ARG A 259 18.79 -12.78 -20.67
CA ARG A 259 18.85 -14.25 -20.68
C ARG A 259 20.24 -14.70 -20.21
N CYS A 260 20.28 -15.75 -19.40
CA CYS A 260 21.55 -16.37 -19.04
C CYS A 260 22.23 -16.94 -20.29
N VAL A 261 23.53 -16.71 -20.42
CA VAL A 261 24.32 -17.16 -21.59
C VAL A 261 25.42 -18.15 -21.24
N LEU A 262 25.60 -18.45 -19.95
CA LEU A 262 26.53 -19.46 -19.47
C LEU A 262 25.98 -20.08 -18.19
N ALA A 263 25.64 -21.36 -18.27
CA ALA A 263 25.17 -22.14 -17.14
C ALA A 263 26.32 -22.41 -16.14
N GLU A 264 26.00 -22.33 -14.85
CA GLU A 264 26.93 -22.60 -13.76
C GLU A 264 26.19 -23.32 -12.62
N GLN A 265 26.90 -24.18 -11.90
CA GLN A 265 26.35 -24.92 -10.77
C GLN A 265 26.70 -24.23 -9.46
N ASN A 266 25.77 -24.27 -8.49
CA ASN A 266 25.96 -23.79 -7.12
C ASN A 266 26.64 -22.40 -7.06
N THR A 267 26.09 -21.42 -7.77
CA THR A 267 26.70 -20.10 -7.95
C THR A 267 25.83 -18.97 -7.44
N ASN A 268 26.47 -17.83 -7.16
CA ASN A 268 25.83 -16.54 -6.89
C ASN A 268 26.06 -15.55 -8.04
N ARG A 269 26.12 -16.06 -9.27
CA ARG A 269 26.46 -15.30 -10.47
C ARG A 269 25.52 -15.65 -11.63
N PHE A 270 25.01 -14.60 -12.29
CA PHE A 270 24.20 -14.70 -13.50
C PHE A 270 24.93 -13.99 -14.65
N ILE A 271 25.09 -14.64 -15.79
CA ILE A 271 25.93 -14.11 -16.88
C ILE A 271 25.05 -13.77 -18.08
N VAL A 272 25.10 -12.52 -18.53
CA VAL A 272 24.34 -12.00 -19.68
C VAL A 272 25.26 -11.45 -20.77
N ARG A 273 24.75 -11.30 -22.00
CA ARG A 273 25.49 -10.68 -23.11
C ARG A 273 25.42 -9.16 -23.14
N ASP A 274 24.32 -8.59 -22.66
CA ASP A 274 24.07 -7.15 -22.69
C ASP A 274 23.76 -6.66 -21.28
N TRP A 275 24.45 -5.60 -20.89
CA TRP A 275 24.20 -4.82 -19.69
C TRP A 275 24.39 -3.34 -20.03
N SER A 276 23.63 -2.88 -21.02
CA SER A 276 23.64 -1.50 -21.47
C SER A 276 23.32 -0.51 -20.35
N SER A 277 23.69 0.75 -20.57
CA SER A 277 23.35 1.86 -19.66
C SER A 277 21.85 1.97 -19.41
N TYR A 278 21.02 1.67 -20.42
CA TYR A 278 19.57 1.61 -20.27
C TYR A 278 19.13 0.52 -19.27
N LEU A 279 19.70 -0.68 -19.35
CA LEU A 279 19.37 -1.79 -18.44
C LEU A 279 19.88 -1.49 -17.02
N SER A 280 21.11 -0.99 -16.88
CA SER A 280 21.70 -0.66 -15.58
C SER A 280 21.01 0.50 -14.86
N GLN A 281 20.32 1.38 -15.61
CA GLN A 281 19.47 2.43 -15.03
C GLN A 281 18.19 1.85 -14.39
N LYS A 282 17.71 0.69 -14.87
CA LYS A 282 16.43 0.10 -14.44
C LYS A 282 16.57 -1.12 -13.52
N LEU A 283 17.74 -1.76 -13.52
CA LEU A 283 18.14 -2.86 -12.65
C LEU A 283 19.57 -2.59 -12.19
N PHE A 284 19.75 -2.24 -10.92
CA PHE A 284 20.99 -1.67 -10.38
C PHE A 284 21.51 -2.48 -9.18
N VAL A 285 22.74 -2.21 -8.73
CA VAL A 285 23.27 -2.84 -7.51
C VAL A 285 22.42 -2.42 -6.31
N GLY A 286 21.88 -3.39 -5.58
CA GLY A 286 20.89 -3.20 -4.53
C GLY A 286 19.47 -3.58 -4.96
N SER A 287 19.20 -3.79 -6.25
CA SER A 287 17.89 -4.26 -6.71
C SER A 287 17.64 -5.70 -6.27
N ALA A 288 16.46 -5.95 -5.72
CA ALA A 288 15.91 -7.29 -5.60
C ALA A 288 15.60 -7.85 -7.00
N ILE A 289 15.90 -9.13 -7.20
CA ILE A 289 15.81 -9.83 -8.48
C ILE A 289 14.99 -11.10 -8.39
N GLN A 290 14.43 -11.46 -9.53
CA GLN A 290 13.85 -12.76 -9.82
C GLN A 290 14.47 -13.32 -11.09
N MET A 291 14.46 -14.64 -11.18
CA MET A 291 14.84 -15.41 -12.34
C MET A 291 13.66 -16.27 -12.74
N VAL A 292 13.25 -16.15 -13.99
CA VAL A 292 12.10 -16.87 -14.56
C VAL A 292 12.56 -17.73 -15.72
N ASP A 293 11.73 -18.69 -16.12
CA ASP A 293 11.95 -19.44 -17.34
C ASP A 293 11.83 -18.54 -18.58
N TRP A 294 12.73 -18.72 -19.55
CA TRP A 294 12.77 -17.94 -20.78
C TRP A 294 11.58 -18.24 -21.71
N ASN A 295 11.16 -19.49 -21.73
CA ASN A 295 10.04 -19.98 -22.53
C ASN A 295 8.70 -19.68 -21.84
N ASP A 296 8.67 -19.59 -20.51
CA ASP A 296 7.53 -19.13 -19.73
C ASP A 296 7.90 -18.11 -18.65
N GLN A 297 7.66 -16.83 -18.93
CA GLN A 297 8.01 -15.71 -18.03
C GLN A 297 7.20 -15.69 -16.73
N HIS A 298 6.19 -16.56 -16.59
CA HIS A 298 5.39 -16.72 -15.39
C HIS A 298 5.90 -17.83 -14.47
N THR A 299 6.79 -18.69 -14.97
CA THR A 299 7.42 -19.72 -14.15
C THR A 299 8.62 -19.11 -13.43
N GLU A 300 8.43 -18.79 -12.16
CA GLU A 300 9.51 -18.34 -11.28
C GLU A 300 10.43 -19.53 -10.92
N LEU A 301 11.73 -19.37 -11.17
CA LEU A 301 12.76 -20.38 -10.90
C LEU A 301 13.59 -20.02 -9.66
N ALA A 302 13.74 -18.72 -9.39
CA ALA A 302 14.41 -18.22 -8.20
C ALA A 302 14.03 -16.76 -7.93
N ASN A 303 13.90 -16.40 -6.66
CA ASN A 303 13.66 -15.03 -6.20
C ASN A 303 14.46 -14.73 -4.93
N GLU A 304 14.06 -13.72 -4.16
CA GLU A 304 14.62 -13.41 -2.84
C GLU A 304 16.15 -13.21 -2.83
N ARG A 305 16.67 -12.57 -3.88
CA ARG A 305 18.09 -12.24 -4.06
C ARG A 305 18.25 -10.78 -4.44
N THR A 306 19.38 -10.20 -4.09
CA THR A 306 19.73 -8.80 -4.34
C THR A 306 21.03 -8.73 -5.12
N ILE A 307 21.09 -7.90 -6.17
CA ILE A 307 22.34 -7.67 -6.90
C ILE A 307 23.34 -6.97 -5.97
N VAL A 308 24.50 -7.56 -5.73
CA VAL A 308 25.56 -6.98 -4.89
C VAL A 308 26.72 -6.40 -5.70
N ARG A 309 26.89 -6.86 -6.95
CA ARG A 309 27.96 -6.37 -7.83
C ARG A 309 27.69 -6.71 -9.28
N VAL A 310 28.18 -5.87 -10.20
CA VAL A 310 28.17 -6.15 -11.64
C VAL A 310 29.59 -5.99 -12.18
N ALA A 311 30.03 -6.91 -13.05
CA ALA A 311 31.34 -6.86 -13.69
C ALA A 311 31.20 -7.07 -15.21
N ALA A 312 31.50 -6.02 -15.97
CA ALA A 312 31.58 -6.08 -17.42
C ALA A 312 32.77 -6.92 -17.90
N ASP A 313 32.70 -7.38 -19.15
CA ASP A 313 33.70 -8.21 -19.82
C ASP A 313 34.16 -9.45 -19.01
N THR A 314 33.26 -9.98 -18.17
CA THR A 314 33.51 -11.09 -17.26
C THR A 314 32.44 -12.17 -17.48
N PRO A 315 32.82 -13.45 -17.68
CA PRO A 315 34.18 -14.02 -17.61
C PRO A 315 35.04 -13.79 -18.85
N ARG A 316 34.48 -13.17 -19.90
CA ARG A 316 35.18 -12.82 -21.13
C ARG A 316 34.56 -11.57 -21.75
N LYS A 317 35.31 -10.94 -22.65
CA LYS A 317 34.88 -9.74 -23.39
C LYS A 317 33.50 -9.93 -24.03
N GLY A 318 32.61 -8.95 -23.87
CA GLY A 318 31.23 -8.97 -24.37
C GLY A 318 30.24 -9.76 -23.51
N MET A 319 30.61 -10.11 -22.26
CA MET A 319 29.72 -10.71 -21.28
C MET A 319 29.74 -9.91 -19.98
N THR A 320 28.63 -9.90 -19.26
CA THR A 320 28.53 -9.24 -17.96
C THR A 320 28.14 -10.26 -16.91
N SER A 321 28.91 -10.31 -15.83
CA SER A 321 28.63 -11.11 -14.65
C SER A 321 27.90 -10.25 -13.61
N ILE A 322 26.71 -10.70 -13.22
CA ILE A 322 25.86 -10.07 -12.20
C ILE A 322 25.92 -10.97 -10.97
N TYR A 323 26.44 -10.45 -9.87
CA TYR A 323 26.59 -11.17 -8.62
C TYR A 323 25.45 -10.80 -7.67
N PHE A 324 24.92 -11.80 -6.97
CA PHE A 324 23.78 -11.64 -6.07
C PHE A 324 24.00 -12.30 -4.71
N ASP A 325 23.28 -11.84 -3.68
CA ASP A 325 23.30 -12.45 -2.34
C ASP A 325 22.39 -13.70 -2.24
N GLY A 326 22.25 -14.25 -1.04
CA GLY A 326 21.35 -15.38 -0.76
C GLY A 326 21.93 -16.76 -1.12
N PRO A 327 21.15 -17.84 -0.94
CA PRO A 327 21.58 -19.19 -1.24
C PRO A 327 22.00 -19.33 -2.72
N PRO A 328 23.16 -19.98 -3.01
CA PRO A 328 23.59 -20.25 -4.37
C PRO A 328 22.56 -21.13 -5.12
N LEU A 329 22.57 -21.06 -6.44
CA LEU A 329 21.68 -21.83 -7.31
C LEU A 329 22.39 -22.27 -8.59
N ASP A 330 21.80 -23.25 -9.27
CA ASP A 330 22.23 -23.67 -10.60
C ASP A 330 21.61 -22.75 -11.64
N THR A 331 22.44 -21.97 -12.33
CA THR A 331 21.97 -21.14 -13.44
C THR A 331 21.96 -21.96 -14.72
N THR A 332 20.90 -21.81 -15.53
CA THR A 332 20.82 -22.46 -16.84
C THR A 332 20.60 -21.41 -17.92
N THR A 333 20.91 -21.75 -19.17
CA THR A 333 20.65 -20.87 -20.32
C THR A 333 19.17 -20.68 -20.61
N ASP A 334 18.28 -21.38 -19.91
CA ASP A 334 16.83 -21.19 -20.01
C ASP A 334 16.29 -20.23 -18.96
N MET A 335 17.16 -19.66 -18.11
CA MET A 335 16.78 -18.63 -17.16
C MET A 335 16.88 -17.22 -17.77
N MET A 336 16.02 -16.33 -17.28
CA MET A 336 16.05 -14.90 -17.56
C MET A 336 15.95 -14.09 -16.27
N LEU A 337 16.78 -13.06 -16.15
CA LEU A 337 16.81 -12.16 -15.00
C LEU A 337 15.84 -10.98 -15.20
N GLY A 338 15.20 -10.57 -14.11
CA GLY A 338 14.55 -9.27 -14.00
C GLY A 338 14.48 -8.83 -12.54
N GLY A 339 13.92 -7.65 -12.32
CA GLY A 339 13.67 -7.13 -10.99
C GLY A 339 12.44 -7.76 -10.36
N ALA A 340 12.47 -7.89 -9.04
CA ALA A 340 11.39 -8.40 -8.22
C ALA A 340 10.81 -7.28 -7.34
N ALA A 341 9.91 -7.65 -6.43
CA ALA A 341 9.59 -6.80 -5.29
C ALA A 341 10.85 -6.50 -4.47
N GLN A 342 11.09 -5.23 -4.19
CA GLN A 342 12.22 -4.76 -3.40
C GLN A 342 12.01 -5.10 -1.92
N LYS A 343 13.11 -5.34 -1.20
CA LYS A 343 13.07 -5.59 0.26
C LYS A 343 12.31 -4.46 0.97
N THR A 344 11.64 -4.78 2.06
CA THR A 344 11.12 -3.79 3.00
C THR A 344 12.28 -3.16 3.80
N GLY A 345 12.06 -1.99 4.38
CA GLY A 345 13.01 -1.35 5.31
C GLY A 345 13.93 -0.31 4.67
N TRP A 346 13.77 0.00 3.39
CA TRP A 346 14.57 1.07 2.76
C TRP A 346 14.28 2.43 3.41
N ALA A 347 13.03 2.66 3.82
CA ALA A 347 12.63 3.91 4.45
C ALA A 347 13.13 4.02 5.90
N ASP A 348 13.72 2.99 6.50
CA ASP A 348 14.27 3.03 7.88
C ASP A 348 15.32 4.14 8.07
N SER A 349 15.98 4.52 6.98
CA SER A 349 16.91 5.65 6.92
C SER A 349 16.24 7.03 7.09
N LEU A 350 14.93 7.14 6.87
CA LEU A 350 14.19 8.38 6.99
C LEU A 350 13.93 8.73 8.46
N LYS A 351 14.23 9.98 8.81
CA LYS A 351 14.03 10.53 10.16
C LYS A 351 12.66 11.17 10.36
N THR A 352 11.92 11.40 9.27
CA THR A 352 10.60 12.03 9.27
C THR A 352 9.50 10.98 9.18
N PRO A 353 8.27 11.29 9.67
CA PRO A 353 7.13 10.38 9.56
C PRO A 353 6.75 10.09 8.10
N SER A 354 6.89 11.07 7.21
CA SER A 354 6.57 10.97 5.79
C SER A 354 7.74 11.45 4.93
N GLY A 355 7.86 10.92 3.71
CA GLY A 355 8.89 11.29 2.75
C GLY A 355 9.28 10.11 1.85
N HIS A 356 10.44 10.21 1.20
CA HIS A 356 10.98 9.13 0.37
C HIS A 356 12.50 9.07 0.46
N THR A 357 13.06 7.90 0.20
CA THR A 357 14.52 7.72 0.08
C THR A 357 15.04 8.40 -1.19
N GLN A 358 16.37 8.54 -1.30
CA GLN A 358 16.96 8.96 -2.55
C GLN A 358 16.54 8.01 -3.70
N PRO A 359 16.26 8.54 -4.91
CA PRO A 359 16.07 7.75 -6.10
C PRO A 359 17.27 6.85 -6.39
N ASN A 360 17.02 5.62 -6.83
CA ASN A 360 18.04 4.67 -7.24
C ASN A 360 18.07 4.50 -8.77
N GLY A 361 19.13 3.88 -9.29
CA GLY A 361 19.30 3.68 -10.72
C GLY A 361 19.50 5.00 -11.47
N GLY A 362 18.85 5.16 -12.62
CA GLY A 362 18.95 6.40 -13.40
C GLY A 362 17.91 6.53 -14.51
N GLY A 363 18.16 7.50 -15.41
CA GLY A 363 17.25 7.82 -16.51
C GLY A 363 16.02 8.62 -16.08
N ALA A 364 15.10 8.88 -17.01
CA ALA A 364 13.92 9.73 -16.79
C ALA A 364 12.94 9.19 -15.73
N ASP A 365 13.00 7.89 -15.45
CA ASP A 365 12.13 7.19 -14.50
C ASP A 365 12.77 7.00 -13.11
N ALA A 366 13.93 7.60 -12.82
CA ALA A 366 14.66 7.35 -11.57
C ALA A 366 13.82 7.67 -10.32
N SER A 367 12.98 8.70 -10.38
CA SER A 367 12.06 9.10 -9.30
C SER A 367 11.06 8.02 -8.88
N TYR A 368 10.88 6.97 -9.69
CA TYR A 368 10.08 5.78 -9.37
C TYR A 368 10.93 4.63 -8.81
N ARG A 369 12.13 4.87 -8.29
CA ARG A 369 12.99 3.83 -7.71
C ARG A 369 13.45 4.23 -6.32
N CYS A 370 12.49 4.60 -5.49
CA CYS A 370 12.69 4.93 -4.08
C CYS A 370 11.62 4.27 -3.22
N ALA A 371 11.96 4.02 -1.96
CA ALA A 371 10.95 3.69 -0.97
C ALA A 371 10.25 4.98 -0.53
N VAL A 372 8.93 4.90 -0.42
CA VAL A 372 8.09 5.99 0.04
C VAL A 372 7.55 5.63 1.40
N ARG A 373 7.44 6.62 2.28
CA ARG A 373 6.84 6.50 3.60
C ARG A 373 5.76 7.53 3.78
N TYR A 374 4.61 7.10 4.28
CA TYR A 374 3.56 7.99 4.79
C TYR A 374 3.28 7.63 6.23
N ARG A 375 3.50 8.56 7.16
CA ARG A 375 3.25 8.38 8.60
C ARG A 375 3.75 7.01 9.13
N TYR A 376 5.03 6.72 8.86
CA TYR A 376 5.75 5.49 9.19
C TYR A 376 5.33 4.21 8.43
N MET A 377 4.32 4.25 7.58
CA MET A 377 3.97 3.15 6.67
C MET A 377 4.79 3.23 5.38
N GLU A 378 5.63 2.24 5.13
CA GLU A 378 6.45 2.10 3.92
C GLU A 378 5.61 1.54 2.76
N ASN A 379 5.83 2.07 1.55
CA ASN A 379 5.29 1.58 0.29
C ASN A 379 3.75 1.44 0.24
N LEU A 380 3.01 2.45 0.74
CA LEU A 380 1.55 2.51 0.51
C LEU A 380 1.17 2.47 -0.98
N TRP A 381 2.11 2.83 -1.86
CA TRP A 381 2.04 2.61 -3.29
C TRP A 381 3.40 2.17 -3.84
N GLY A 382 3.34 1.46 -4.98
CA GLY A 382 4.50 0.84 -5.60
C GLY A 382 4.84 -0.52 -4.98
N ASN A 383 5.97 -1.07 -5.40
CA ASN A 383 6.58 -2.32 -4.99
C ASN A 383 5.76 -3.58 -5.26
N VAL A 384 4.71 -3.84 -4.48
CA VAL A 384 3.81 -5.00 -4.66
C VAL A 384 2.34 -4.60 -4.70
N TRP A 385 1.52 -5.47 -5.28
CA TRP A 385 0.07 -5.32 -5.26
C TRP A 385 -0.49 -5.75 -3.90
N HIS A 386 -1.42 -4.96 -3.36
CA HIS A 386 -2.10 -5.27 -2.10
C HIS A 386 -3.54 -5.74 -2.36
N TYR A 387 -3.93 -6.83 -1.70
CA TYR A 387 -5.34 -7.18 -1.58
C TYR A 387 -6.04 -6.26 -0.60
N ILE A 388 -7.28 -5.91 -0.94
CA ILE A 388 -8.21 -5.21 -0.05
C ILE A 388 -9.32 -6.18 0.35
N ASP A 389 -9.56 -6.29 1.65
CA ASP A 389 -10.63 -7.12 2.23
C ASP A 389 -11.86 -6.31 2.63
N GLY A 390 -12.91 -7.01 3.03
CA GLY A 390 -14.18 -6.41 3.47
C GLY A 390 -15.06 -5.89 2.32
N LEU A 391 -14.68 -6.15 1.07
CA LEU A 391 -15.43 -5.75 -0.13
C LEU A 391 -15.53 -6.91 -1.13
N ASN A 392 -16.75 -7.19 -1.59
CA ASN A 392 -17.06 -8.12 -2.67
C ASN A 392 -17.91 -7.45 -3.75
N PHE A 393 -17.77 -7.92 -4.99
CA PHE A 393 -18.55 -7.45 -6.13
C PHE A 393 -19.35 -8.59 -6.75
N LYS A 394 -20.62 -8.34 -7.07
CA LYS A 394 -21.46 -9.29 -7.81
C LYS A 394 -22.49 -8.53 -8.63
N ASN A 395 -22.58 -8.87 -9.92
CA ASN A 395 -23.55 -8.26 -10.85
C ASN A 395 -23.51 -6.71 -10.88
N GLY A 396 -22.32 -6.12 -10.80
CA GLY A 396 -22.15 -4.65 -10.77
C GLY A 396 -22.40 -4.01 -9.40
N GLN A 397 -22.87 -4.78 -8.41
CA GLN A 397 -23.15 -4.30 -7.07
C GLN A 397 -22.00 -4.57 -6.12
N ALA A 398 -21.76 -3.63 -5.20
CA ALA A 398 -20.74 -3.74 -4.16
C ALA A 398 -21.37 -4.10 -2.80
N TYR A 399 -20.75 -5.07 -2.12
CA TYR A 399 -21.15 -5.55 -0.80
C TYR A 399 -20.01 -5.37 0.19
N VAL A 400 -20.29 -4.72 1.33
CA VAL A 400 -19.30 -4.40 2.35
C VAL A 400 -19.57 -5.14 3.64
N CYS A 401 -18.51 -5.52 4.35
CA CYS A 401 -18.56 -6.07 5.69
C CYS A 401 -17.79 -5.14 6.64
N ASP A 402 -18.33 -4.93 7.84
CA ASP A 402 -17.76 -4.10 8.92
C ASP A 402 -17.30 -4.93 10.13
N ASN A 403 -17.23 -6.25 9.96
CA ASN A 403 -16.71 -7.19 10.95
C ASN A 403 -15.58 -8.01 10.32
N MET A 404 -14.34 -7.72 10.71
CA MET A 404 -13.13 -8.36 10.18
C MET A 404 -13.10 -9.87 10.44
N ARG A 405 -13.79 -10.34 11.49
CA ARG A 405 -13.93 -11.79 11.75
C ARG A 405 -14.75 -12.50 10.68
N GLU A 406 -15.65 -11.78 10.02
CA GLU A 406 -16.55 -12.31 9.00
C GLU A 406 -16.05 -12.08 7.57
N TYR A 407 -14.90 -11.42 7.40
CA TYR A 407 -14.32 -11.23 6.08
C TYR A 407 -14.11 -12.56 5.36
N ALA A 408 -14.71 -12.67 4.17
CA ALA A 408 -14.73 -13.83 3.31
C ALA A 408 -14.81 -13.40 1.84
N SER A 409 -14.16 -14.17 0.96
CA SER A 409 -14.28 -13.95 -0.49
C SER A 409 -15.63 -14.45 -1.00
N ASP A 410 -16.17 -13.79 -2.01
CA ASP A 410 -17.35 -14.24 -2.77
C ASP A 410 -18.65 -14.36 -1.95
N VAL A 411 -18.74 -13.65 -0.82
CA VAL A 411 -19.93 -13.56 0.03
C VAL A 411 -20.67 -12.24 -0.21
N THR A 412 -21.99 -12.32 -0.42
CA THR A 412 -22.86 -11.17 -0.73
C THR A 412 -24.17 -11.17 0.06
N SER A 413 -24.18 -11.81 1.23
CA SER A 413 -25.31 -11.91 2.15
C SER A 413 -24.81 -12.03 3.59
N GLY A 414 -25.72 -11.99 4.58
CA GLY A 414 -25.35 -12.02 6.00
C GLY A 414 -24.66 -10.72 6.40
N ALA A 415 -23.44 -10.81 6.95
CA ALA A 415 -22.66 -9.62 7.34
C ALA A 415 -22.17 -8.77 6.15
N TYR A 416 -22.30 -9.25 4.91
CA TYR A 416 -22.04 -8.46 3.73
C TYR A 416 -23.30 -7.72 3.28
N ARG A 417 -23.29 -6.40 3.46
CA ARG A 417 -24.41 -5.50 3.18
C ARG A 417 -24.23 -4.80 1.85
N LEU A 418 -25.31 -4.72 1.07
CA LEU A 418 -25.34 -3.95 -0.18
C LEU A 418 -25.12 -2.47 0.13
N THR A 419 -24.22 -1.84 -0.61
CA THR A 419 -23.82 -0.43 -0.41
C THR A 419 -24.75 0.59 -1.09
N GLY A 420 -25.74 0.12 -1.86
CA GLY A 420 -26.64 0.96 -2.65
C GLY A 420 -26.06 1.44 -3.98
N ILE A 421 -24.86 1.00 -4.33
CA ILE A 421 -24.19 1.35 -5.59
C ILE A 421 -24.49 0.32 -6.68
N THR A 422 -24.78 0.79 -7.88
CA THR A 422 -25.13 -0.01 -9.07
C THR A 422 -24.30 0.35 -10.29
#